data_AF-A0A534EUN1-F1
#
_entry.id   AF-A0A534EUN1-F1
#
_cell.length_a   1.000
_cell.length_b   1.000
_cell.length_c   1.000
_cell.angle_alpha   90.00
_cell.angle_beta   90.00
_cell.angle_gamma   90.00
#
_symmetry.space_group_name_H-M   'P 1'
#
loop_
_entity.id
_entity.type
_entity.pdbx_description
1 polymer ?
#
loop_
_entity_poly.entity_id
_entity_poly.type
_entity_poly.pdbx_seq_one_letter_code
_entity_poly.pdbx_strand_id
1 'polypeptide(L)'
;MIPSPQSLATVSGTALAALAALYTTLAGIALRRPVNPGRLLARQPRREPMPAVTILKPLCGAEHGLYERLRSFCEQRYPDFQIVFGVRDPGDPALTAVRQLQRDFPGLDLEVAANP
;
A
#
# COMPACT_ATOMS: atom_id res chain seq x y z
N MET A 1 17.25 40.24 48.37
CA MET A 1 16.23 40.89 47.51
C MET A 1 15.52 39.77 46.76
N ILE A 2 14.33 39.37 47.23
CA ILE A 2 13.60 38.21 46.71
C ILE A 2 12.82 38.67 45.46
N PRO A 3 12.98 38.04 44.29
CA PRO A 3 12.21 38.41 43.11
C PRO A 3 10.71 38.20 43.34
N SER A 4 9.88 39.12 42.87
CA SER A 4 8.42 39.01 43.01
C SER A 4 7.89 37.80 42.23
N PRO A 5 6.78 37.17 42.68
CA PRO A 5 6.26 35.94 42.06
C PRO A 5 5.92 36.09 40.57
N GLN A 6 5.61 37.31 40.13
CA GLN A 6 5.33 37.63 38.72
C GLN A 6 6.59 37.62 37.84
N SER A 7 7.74 38.01 38.37
CA SER A 7 9.03 37.97 37.66
C SER A 7 9.51 36.53 37.46
N LEU A 8 9.30 35.65 38.44
CA LEU A 8 9.63 34.22 38.34
C LEU A 8 8.81 33.50 37.26
N ALA A 9 7.50 33.78 37.17
CA ALA A 9 6.62 33.20 36.17
C ALA A 9 6.95 33.68 34.74
N THR A 10 7.37 34.94 34.58
CA THR A 10 7.72 35.50 33.27
C THR A 10 9.06 34.93 32.76
N VAL A 11 10.04 34.76 33.65
CA VAL A 11 11.35 34.18 33.30
C VAL A 11 11.22 32.68 32.95
N SER A 12 10.43 31.91 33.69
CA SER A 12 10.20 30.50 33.38
C SER A 12 9.44 30.31 32.06
N GLY A 13 8.42 31.14 31.80
CA GLY A 13 7.65 31.10 30.55
C GLY A 13 8.49 31.44 29.32
N THR A 14 9.31 32.48 29.40
CA THR A 14 10.20 32.88 28.29
C THR A 14 11.31 31.86 28.04
N ALA A 15 11.87 31.26 29.08
CA ALA A 15 12.85 30.17 28.94
C ALA A 15 12.25 28.95 28.22
N LEU A 16 11.02 28.55 28.59
CA LEU A 16 10.35 27.41 27.96
C LEU A 16 10.05 27.68 26.47
N ALA A 17 9.57 28.88 26.14
CA ALA A 17 9.31 29.28 24.77
C ALA A 17 10.59 29.29 23.91
N ALA A 18 11.71 29.77 24.47
CA ALA A 18 13.01 29.77 23.78
C ALA A 18 13.51 28.34 23.50
N LEU A 19 13.37 27.42 24.46
CA LEU A 19 13.72 26.01 24.27
C LEU A 19 12.87 25.34 23.20
N ALA A 20 11.56 25.60 23.18
CA ALA A 20 10.65 25.07 22.17
C ALA A 20 10.99 25.59 20.75
N ALA A 21 11.29 26.88 20.62
CA ALA A 21 11.72 27.47 19.36
C ALA A 21 13.06 26.90 18.88
N LEU A 22 14.02 26.70 19.79
CA LEU A 22 15.29 26.06 19.47
C LEU A 22 15.11 24.61 19.01
N TYR A 23 14.26 23.83 19.68
CA TYR A 23 14.00 22.44 19.30
C TYR A 23 13.37 22.34 17.90
N THR A 24 12.35 23.14 17.61
CA THR A 24 11.63 23.09 16.33
C THR A 24 12.50 23.55 15.16
N THR A 25 13.36 24.56 15.36
CA THR A 25 14.33 25.00 14.34
C THR A 25 15.39 23.94 14.06
N LEU A 26 15.95 23.30 15.10
CA LEU A 26 16.90 22.20 14.94
C LEU A 26 16.28 20.98 14.24
N ALA A 27 15.05 20.60 14.61
CA ALA A 27 14.31 19.52 13.97
C ALA A 27 14.03 19.83 12.48
N GLY A 28 13.63 21.06 12.16
CA GLY A 28 13.43 21.51 10.79
C GLY A 28 14.72 21.48 9.96
N ILE A 29 15.86 21.86 10.53
CA ILE A 29 17.17 21.77 9.86
C ILE A 29 17.58 20.31 9.65
N ALA A 30 17.32 19.42 10.61
CA ALA A 30 17.62 18.00 10.49
C ALA A 30 16.83 17.33 9.35
N LEU A 31 15.55 17.70 9.18
CA LEU A 31 14.70 17.23 8.08
C LEU A 31 15.11 17.77 6.71
N ARG A 32 15.81 18.92 6.67
CA ARG A 32 16.37 19.49 5.43
C ARG A 32 17.70 18.85 5.02
N ARG A 33 18.28 17.97 5.83
CA ARG A 33 19.48 17.23 5.40
C ARG A 33 19.10 16.36 4.20
N PRO A 34 19.80 16.49 3.06
CA PRO A 34 19.52 15.67 1.90
C PRO A 34 19.79 14.21 2.26
N VAL A 35 18.73 13.44 2.49
CA VAL A 35 18.82 11.98 2.53
C VAL A 35 19.23 11.58 1.13
N ASN A 36 20.49 11.21 0.95
CA ASN A 36 21.01 10.83 -0.36
C ASN A 36 20.30 9.53 -0.81
N PRO A 37 19.30 9.61 -1.70
CA PRO A 37 18.53 8.43 -2.09
C PRO A 37 19.37 7.47 -2.93
N GLY A 38 20.54 7.94 -3.40
CA GLY A 38 21.52 7.15 -4.14
C GLY A 38 22.04 5.93 -3.38
N ARG A 39 22.03 5.93 -2.03
CA ARG A 39 22.45 4.74 -1.25
C ARG A 39 21.38 3.65 -1.18
N LEU A 40 20.10 4.00 -1.31
CA LEU A 40 19.01 3.02 -1.41
C LEU A 40 18.83 2.53 -2.86
N LEU A 41 19.12 3.40 -3.84
CA LEU A 41 19.05 3.09 -5.27
C LEU A 41 20.29 2.35 -5.82
N ALA A 42 21.44 2.41 -5.12
CA ALA A 42 22.68 1.74 -5.54
C ALA A 42 22.61 0.21 -5.44
N ARG A 43 21.65 -0.33 -4.68
CA ARG A 43 21.33 -1.76 -4.69
C ARG A 43 20.20 -1.96 -5.69
N GLN A 44 20.51 -1.83 -6.97
CA GLN A 44 19.64 -2.42 -7.99
C GLN A 44 19.79 -3.93 -7.82
N PRO A 45 18.78 -4.65 -7.29
CA PRO A 45 18.81 -6.10 -7.41
C PRO A 45 18.99 -6.38 -8.90
N ARG A 46 19.93 -7.27 -9.26
CA ARG A 46 19.94 -7.83 -10.61
C ARG A 46 18.50 -8.22 -10.91
N ARG A 47 17.97 -7.78 -12.06
CA ARG A 47 16.65 -8.23 -12.53
C ARG A 47 16.76 -9.73 -12.75
N GLU A 48 16.50 -10.50 -11.71
CA GLU A 48 16.28 -11.92 -11.84
C GLU A 48 15.07 -12.12 -12.75
N PRO A 49 15.09 -13.15 -13.60
CA PRO A 49 13.94 -13.47 -14.44
C PRO A 49 12.70 -13.62 -13.55
N MET A 50 11.62 -12.95 -13.92
CA MET A 50 10.35 -13.03 -13.19
C MET A 50 9.75 -14.42 -13.47
N PRO A 51 9.60 -15.31 -12.47
CA PRO A 51 9.07 -16.65 -12.69
C PRO A 51 7.58 -16.61 -13.05
N ALA A 52 7.04 -17.66 -13.66
CA ALA A 52 5.59 -17.78 -13.79
C ALA A 52 4.94 -17.95 -12.40
N VAL A 53 3.77 -17.32 -12.18
CA VAL A 53 3.06 -17.38 -10.88
C VAL A 53 1.57 -17.68 -11.05
N THR A 54 0.98 -18.37 -10.09
CA THR A 54 -0.48 -18.57 -10.02
C THR A 54 -1.07 -17.80 -8.85
N ILE A 55 -2.14 -17.05 -9.09
CA ILE A 55 -2.86 -16.25 -8.11
C ILE A 55 -4.17 -16.95 -7.76
N LEU A 56 -4.28 -17.45 -6.53
CA LEU A 56 -5.56 -17.94 -6.01
C LEU A 56 -6.38 -16.76 -5.47
N LYS A 57 -7.53 -16.48 -6.10
CA LYS A 57 -8.49 -15.48 -5.63
C LYS A 57 -9.78 -16.15 -5.15
N PRO A 58 -9.97 -16.34 -3.83
CA PRO A 58 -11.24 -16.82 -3.30
C PRO A 58 -12.34 -15.76 -3.50
N LEU A 59 -13.54 -16.23 -3.84
CA LEU A 59 -14.75 -15.46 -4.08
C LEU A 59 -15.90 -15.99 -3.20
N CYS A 60 -16.78 -15.09 -2.81
CA CYS A 60 -18.00 -15.41 -2.07
C CYS A 60 -19.03 -14.30 -2.33
N GLY A 61 -20.03 -14.58 -3.16
CA GLY A 61 -21.09 -13.64 -3.49
C GLY A 61 -20.67 -12.51 -4.44
N ALA A 62 -21.67 -11.72 -4.87
CA ALA A 62 -21.47 -10.59 -5.77
C ALA A 62 -21.39 -9.27 -4.99
N GLU A 63 -20.21 -8.97 -4.46
CA GLU A 63 -19.95 -7.67 -3.82
C GLU A 63 -20.01 -6.49 -4.81
N HIS A 64 -20.29 -5.30 -4.29
CA HIS A 64 -20.33 -4.10 -5.12
C HIS A 64 -18.95 -3.79 -5.72
N GLY A 65 -18.90 -3.63 -7.04
CA GLY A 65 -17.67 -3.37 -7.79
C GLY A 65 -16.74 -4.58 -7.90
N LEU A 66 -17.25 -5.81 -7.73
CA LEU A 66 -16.45 -7.03 -7.82
C LEU A 66 -15.69 -7.11 -9.16
N TYR A 67 -16.36 -6.80 -10.26
CA TYR A 67 -15.74 -6.84 -11.58
C TYR A 67 -14.52 -5.91 -11.67
N GLU A 68 -14.66 -4.65 -11.27
CA GLU A 68 -13.58 -3.66 -11.30
C GLU A 68 -12.41 -4.08 -10.41
N ARG A 69 -12.69 -4.64 -9.24
CA ARG A 69 -11.65 -5.16 -8.33
C ARG A 69 -10.90 -6.33 -8.97
N LEU A 70 -11.61 -7.29 -9.55
CA LEU A 70 -11.00 -8.45 -10.20
C LEU A 70 -10.25 -8.06 -11.48
N ARG A 71 -10.74 -7.08 -12.23
CA ARG A 71 -10.07 -6.50 -13.40
C ARG A 71 -8.67 -5.98 -13.08
N SER A 72 -8.47 -5.39 -11.90
CA SER A 72 -7.15 -4.89 -11.49
C SER A 72 -6.06 -5.98 -11.44
N PHE A 73 -6.44 -7.25 -11.20
CA PHE A 73 -5.52 -8.37 -11.26
C PHE A 73 -5.16 -8.76 -12.70
N CYS A 74 -6.01 -8.46 -13.67
CA CYS A 74 -5.76 -8.74 -15.09
C CYS A 74 -4.82 -7.70 -15.74
N GLU A 75 -4.79 -6.47 -15.20
CA GLU A 75 -4.03 -5.33 -15.75
C GLU A 75 -2.63 -5.17 -15.13
N GLN A 76 -2.18 -6.16 -14.36
CA GLN A 76 -0.86 -6.12 -13.72
C GLN A 76 0.28 -6.19 -14.73
N ARG A 77 1.43 -5.57 -14.39
CA ARG A 77 2.65 -5.58 -15.23
C ARG A 77 3.54 -6.81 -15.02
N TYR A 78 2.99 -7.89 -14.46
CA TYR A 78 3.70 -9.15 -14.29
C TYR A 78 3.61 -9.95 -15.60
N PRO A 79 4.72 -10.50 -16.12
CA PRO A 79 4.76 -10.99 -17.50
C PRO A 79 4.03 -12.32 -17.73
N ASP A 80 4.04 -13.23 -16.75
CA ASP A 80 3.49 -14.58 -16.90
C ASP A 80 2.76 -14.98 -15.61
N PHE A 81 1.44 -15.05 -15.66
CA PHE A 81 0.62 -15.39 -14.52
C PHE A 81 -0.70 -16.06 -14.90
N GLN A 82 -1.19 -16.88 -13.98
CA GLN A 82 -2.53 -17.47 -13.99
C GLN A 82 -3.36 -16.90 -12.83
N ILE A 83 -4.68 -16.78 -13.00
CA ILE A 83 -5.61 -16.48 -11.91
C ILE A 83 -6.63 -17.62 -11.77
N VAL A 84 -6.68 -18.22 -10.58
CA VAL A 84 -7.66 -19.24 -10.22
C VAL A 84 -8.68 -18.63 -9.25
N PHE A 85 -9.94 -18.57 -9.68
CA PHE A 85 -11.06 -18.08 -8.88
C PHE A 85 -11.68 -19.21 -8.08
N GLY A 86 -11.38 -19.26 -6.79
CA GLY A 86 -11.93 -20.26 -5.88
C GLY A 86 -13.35 -19.89 -5.46
N VAL A 87 -14.33 -20.75 -5.71
CA VAL A 87 -15.71 -20.61 -5.23
C VAL A 87 -16.10 -21.83 -4.41
N ARG A 88 -16.98 -21.62 -3.41
CA ARG A 88 -17.54 -22.73 -2.62
C ARG A 88 -18.75 -23.38 -3.30
N ASP A 89 -19.56 -22.58 -3.99
CA ASP A 89 -20.79 -23.03 -4.65
C ASP A 89 -20.66 -22.77 -6.17
N PRO A 90 -20.88 -23.77 -7.05
CA PRO A 90 -20.99 -23.54 -8.49
C PRO A 90 -22.07 -22.53 -8.89
N GLY A 91 -23.04 -22.27 -8.01
CA GLY A 91 -24.07 -21.24 -8.15
C GLY A 91 -23.67 -19.85 -7.61
N ASP A 92 -22.44 -19.65 -7.15
CA ASP A 92 -22.02 -18.38 -6.55
C ASP A 92 -22.17 -17.21 -7.54
N PRO A 93 -22.88 -16.12 -7.17
CA PRO A 93 -23.13 -15.01 -8.09
C PRO A 93 -21.85 -14.26 -8.50
N ALA A 94 -20.73 -14.41 -7.77
CA ALA A 94 -19.41 -13.92 -8.16
C ALA A 94 -18.96 -14.41 -9.54
N LEU A 95 -19.40 -15.61 -9.94
CA LEU A 95 -19.06 -16.22 -11.23
C LEU A 95 -19.57 -15.42 -12.42
N THR A 96 -20.56 -14.54 -12.22
CA THR A 96 -21.04 -13.63 -13.27
C THR A 96 -19.93 -12.64 -13.65
N ALA A 97 -19.24 -12.06 -12.67
CA ALA A 97 -18.12 -11.16 -12.90
C ALA A 97 -16.91 -11.91 -13.50
N VAL A 98 -16.64 -13.12 -13.04
CA VAL A 98 -15.55 -13.97 -13.58
C VAL A 98 -15.79 -14.31 -15.05
N ARG A 99 -17.00 -14.76 -15.40
CA ARG A 99 -17.38 -15.04 -16.79
C ARG A 99 -17.30 -13.80 -17.68
N GLN A 100 -17.52 -12.61 -17.13
CA GLN A 100 -17.30 -11.37 -17.87
C GLN A 100 -15.81 -11.11 -18.10
N LEU A 101 -14.96 -11.28 -17.08
CA LEU A 101 -13.51 -11.14 -17.21
C LEU A 101 -12.90 -12.11 -18.22
N GLN A 102 -13.32 -13.38 -18.22
CA GLN A 102 -12.87 -14.37 -19.20
C GLN A 102 -13.18 -13.95 -20.65
N ARG A 103 -14.26 -13.21 -20.88
CA ARG A 103 -14.60 -12.66 -22.20
C ARG A 103 -13.79 -11.41 -22.54
N ASP A 104 -13.54 -10.55 -21.55
CA ASP A 104 -12.84 -9.29 -21.75
C ASP A 104 -11.31 -9.47 -21.87
N PHE A 105 -10.77 -10.55 -21.30
CA PHE A 105 -9.35 -10.90 -21.29
C PHE A 105 -9.09 -12.33 -21.81
N PRO A 106 -9.42 -12.64 -23.08
CA PRO A 106 -9.32 -14.01 -23.62
C PRO A 106 -7.89 -14.54 -23.75
N GLY A 107 -6.88 -13.68 -23.60
CA GLY A 107 -5.46 -14.06 -23.65
C GLY A 107 -4.84 -14.37 -22.28
N LEU A 108 -5.59 -14.24 -21.18
CA LEU A 108 -5.11 -14.56 -19.83
C LEU A 108 -5.60 -15.96 -19.42
N ASP A 109 -4.78 -16.66 -18.63
CA ASP A 109 -5.15 -17.94 -18.01
C ASP A 109 -6.02 -17.68 -16.77
N LEU A 110 -7.33 -17.77 -16.96
CA LEU A 110 -8.36 -17.48 -15.96
C LEU A 110 -9.24 -18.72 -15.72
N GLU A 111 -9.08 -19.38 -14.59
CA GLU A 111 -9.78 -20.63 -14.25
C GLU A 111 -10.71 -20.46 -13.04
N VAL A 112 -11.78 -21.25 -12.98
CA VAL A 112 -12.66 -21.36 -11.81
C VAL A 112 -12.45 -22.70 -11.14
N ALA A 113 -12.13 -22.69 -9.85
CA ALA A 113 -12.05 -23.90 -9.02
C ALA A 113 -13.22 -23.93 -8.04
N ALA A 114 -14.12 -24.90 -8.20
CA ALA A 114 -15.17 -25.20 -7.24
C ALA A 114 -14.88 -26.55 -6.58
N ASN A 115 -14.75 -26.59 -5.25
CA ASN A 115 -14.75 -27.86 -4.53
C ASN A 115 -16.21 -28.19 -4.14
N PRO A 116 -16.81 -29.26 -4.69
CA PRO A 116 -18.20 -29.64 -4.38
C PRO A 116 -18.42 -30.01 -2.91
#